data_AF-A0A368GXI9-F1
#
_entry.id   AF-A0A368GXI9-F1
#
_cell.length_a   1.000
_cell.length_b   1.000
_cell.length_c   1.000
_cell.angle_alpha   90.00
_cell.angle_beta   90.00
_cell.angle_gamma   90.00
#
_symmetry.space_group_name_H-M   'P 1'
#
loop_
_entity.id
_entity.type
_entity.pdbx_description
1 polymer ?
#
loop_
_entity_poly.entity_id
_entity_poly.type
_entity_poly.pdbx_seq_one_letter_code
_entity_poly.pdbx_strand_id
1 'polypeptide(L)'
;MSLDVEDRTEDIKNNNRKASSHVHPVDTAKKCFYCGREDKKPEPEKKKINNGFYLSIILGNNIDLTMSSTERYYFKKDYETFKLRFTLFNLFPLAIAFIFPSRPMDSICHFLMVWYYCTLTIRESILILNGSKLGSWWVAHHYLACVIGGVALTWPDDASYQAFHSQFLLFAAYICLVQQLQYQYQSGCLRRLHSLGHGDSMDVTLEGFATWMFQGLTFLLPFLVVVYMLELYNAYTLFSIWKSHDCVWQVPALSLLFLVVGVGNIAMVSQIVLHKMTENNTSRVAKILRKYPSMAKIQ
;
A
#
# COMPACT_ATOMS: atom_id res chain seq x y z
N MET A 1 26.94 28.31 -63.33
CA MET A 1 25.89 27.79 -62.42
C MET A 1 26.61 27.40 -61.14
N SER A 2 26.82 28.39 -60.26
CA SER A 2 27.51 28.24 -58.97
C SER A 2 27.54 29.62 -58.29
N LEU A 3 26.44 29.96 -57.64
CA LEU A 3 26.34 30.99 -56.59
C LEU A 3 25.56 30.33 -55.45
N ASP A 4 25.84 30.75 -54.22
CA ASP A 4 25.21 30.36 -52.94
C ASP A 4 25.97 29.35 -52.08
N VAL A 5 27.11 29.77 -51.50
CA VAL A 5 27.61 29.20 -50.22
C VAL A 5 28.13 30.26 -49.24
N GLU A 6 28.58 31.45 -49.67
CA GLU A 6 29.24 32.39 -48.74
C GLU A 6 28.32 33.21 -47.80
N ASP A 7 27.04 33.42 -48.13
CA ASP A 7 26.19 34.43 -47.44
C ASP A 7 25.46 33.92 -46.17
N ARG A 8 25.44 32.60 -45.91
CA ARG A 8 24.74 32.05 -44.72
C ARG A 8 25.57 32.01 -43.44
N THR A 9 26.84 32.37 -43.51
CA THR A 9 27.77 32.22 -42.36
C THR A 9 27.91 33.47 -41.50
N GLU A 10 27.51 34.65 -42.00
CA GLU A 10 27.57 35.89 -41.22
C GLU A 10 26.32 36.13 -40.35
N ASP A 11 25.14 35.70 -40.79
CA ASP A 11 23.89 35.85 -40.02
C ASP A 11 23.83 34.99 -38.74
N ILE A 12 24.58 33.88 -38.70
CA ILE A 12 24.60 32.97 -37.54
C ILE A 12 25.49 33.52 -36.41
N LYS A 13 26.47 34.39 -36.71
CA LYS A 13 27.37 34.96 -35.68
C LYS A 13 26.80 36.18 -34.97
N ASN A 14 25.85 36.91 -35.58
CA ASN A 14 25.32 38.13 -34.99
C ASN A 14 24.13 37.92 -34.02
N ASN A 15 23.44 36.78 -34.09
CA ASN A 15 22.33 36.49 -33.17
C ASN A 15 22.75 36.01 -31.76
N ASN A 16 24.04 35.72 -31.54
CA ASN A 16 24.56 35.20 -30.26
C ASN A 16 25.10 36.28 -29.30
N ARG A 17 24.92 37.58 -29.58
CA ARG A 17 25.43 38.67 -28.72
C ARG A 17 24.38 39.49 -27.96
N LYS A 18 23.09 39.13 -28.01
CA LYS A 18 22.06 39.76 -27.16
C LYS A 18 21.01 38.75 -26.66
N ALA A 19 21.45 37.74 -25.92
CA ALA A 19 20.58 37.03 -24.99
C ALA A 19 21.11 37.26 -23.57
N SER A 20 20.85 38.45 -23.04
CA SER A 20 20.98 38.68 -21.60
C SER A 20 19.94 37.81 -20.92
N SER A 21 20.38 36.78 -20.20
CA SER A 21 19.55 35.89 -19.39
C SER A 21 19.10 36.58 -18.10
N HIS A 22 18.48 37.75 -18.21
CA HIS A 22 17.63 38.26 -17.14
C HIS A 22 16.32 37.49 -17.18
N VAL A 23 16.28 36.38 -16.42
CA VAL A 23 15.01 35.79 -16.00
C VAL A 23 14.33 36.84 -15.12
N HIS A 24 13.38 37.58 -15.69
CA HIS A 24 12.49 38.41 -14.90
C HIS A 24 11.79 37.49 -13.87
N PRO A 25 11.78 37.84 -12.58
CA PRO A 25 10.99 37.10 -11.61
C PRO A 25 9.53 37.09 -12.10
N VAL A 26 8.94 35.90 -12.14
CA VAL A 26 7.51 35.75 -12.45
C VAL A 26 6.75 36.54 -11.39
N ASP A 27 6.16 37.65 -11.81
CA ASP A 27 5.29 38.49 -11.01
C ASP A 27 4.08 37.67 -10.57
N THR A 28 4.05 37.28 -9.31
CA THR A 28 3.08 36.34 -8.69
C THR A 28 1.65 36.87 -8.62
N ALA A 29 1.39 38.06 -9.20
CA ALA A 29 0.09 38.72 -9.22
C ALA A 29 -0.61 38.73 -10.59
N LYS A 30 -0.03 38.12 -11.63
CA LYS A 30 -0.61 38.16 -12.99
C LYS A 30 -1.51 36.96 -13.29
N LYS A 31 -2.81 37.22 -13.28
CA LYS A 31 -3.90 36.34 -13.75
C LYS A 31 -3.60 35.72 -15.12
N CYS A 32 -3.72 34.40 -15.25
CA CYS A 32 -3.60 33.73 -16.54
C CYS A 32 -4.75 34.12 -17.48
N PHE A 33 -4.43 34.84 -18.55
CA PHE A 33 -5.38 35.45 -19.48
C PHE A 33 -6.27 34.44 -20.24
N TYR A 34 -5.82 33.18 -20.36
CA TYR A 34 -6.54 32.14 -21.11
C TYR A 34 -7.52 31.31 -20.27
N CYS A 35 -7.30 31.16 -18.96
CA CYS A 35 -8.10 30.26 -18.14
C CYS A 35 -8.87 30.94 -16.99
N GLY A 36 -8.65 32.25 -16.78
CA GLY A 36 -9.39 33.05 -15.80
C GLY A 36 -9.25 32.61 -14.34
N ARG A 37 -8.45 31.56 -14.05
CA ARG A 37 -8.17 31.08 -12.70
C ARG A 37 -7.31 32.12 -11.98
N GLU A 38 -7.83 32.62 -10.88
CA GLU A 38 -7.01 33.25 -9.83
C GLU A 38 -5.93 32.25 -9.41
N ASP A 39 -4.71 32.74 -9.21
CA ASP A 39 -3.65 31.95 -8.61
C ASP A 39 -4.16 31.37 -7.28
N LYS A 40 -3.78 30.11 -7.00
CA LYS A 40 -4.22 29.31 -5.85
C LYS A 40 -4.44 30.21 -4.64
N LYS A 41 -5.67 30.21 -4.10
CA LYS A 41 -5.92 30.69 -2.73
C LYS A 41 -4.80 30.15 -1.83
N PRO A 42 -4.17 31.01 -0.99
CA PRO A 42 -3.16 30.54 -0.07
C PRO A 42 -3.72 29.32 0.67
N GLU A 43 -2.96 28.21 0.65
CA GLU A 43 -3.37 27.02 1.38
C GLU A 43 -3.65 27.43 2.84
N PRO A 44 -4.76 26.95 3.43
CA PRO A 44 -5.08 27.28 4.80
C PRO A 44 -3.87 26.97 5.70
N GLU A 45 -3.60 27.87 6.64
CA GLU A 45 -2.45 27.80 7.55
C GLU A 45 -2.35 26.39 8.17
N LYS A 46 -1.17 25.77 8.06
CA LYS A 46 -0.92 24.39 8.51
C LYS A 46 -1.17 24.31 10.02
N LYS A 47 -2.32 23.75 10.43
CA LYS A 47 -2.58 23.47 11.84
C LYS A 47 -1.63 22.36 12.28
N LYS A 48 -0.71 22.66 13.19
CA LYS A 48 0.20 21.67 13.78
C LYS A 48 -0.61 20.59 14.51
N ILE A 49 -0.47 19.35 14.05
CA ILE A 49 -1.09 18.17 14.66
C ILE A 49 -0.02 17.48 15.51
N ASN A 50 -0.40 16.98 16.70
CA ASN A 50 0.51 16.20 17.53
C ASN A 50 0.84 14.87 16.84
N ASN A 51 2.11 14.46 16.87
CA ASN A 51 2.62 13.25 16.23
C ASN A 51 1.94 11.94 16.70
N GLY A 52 1.13 11.96 17.76
CA GLY A 52 0.48 10.76 18.29
C GLY A 52 1.50 9.83 18.95
N PHE A 53 1.03 8.89 19.76
CA PHE A 53 1.89 8.12 20.66
C PHE A 53 3.03 7.38 19.93
N TYR A 54 2.72 6.61 18.88
CA TYR A 54 3.71 5.80 18.17
C TYR A 54 4.81 6.64 17.50
N LEU A 55 4.46 7.65 16.70
CA LEU A 55 5.46 8.51 16.04
C LEU A 55 6.18 9.41 17.05
N SER A 56 5.53 9.83 18.14
CA SER A 56 6.19 10.60 19.21
C SER A 56 7.32 9.82 19.87
N ILE A 57 7.18 8.49 20.02
CA ILE A 57 8.22 7.63 20.58
C ILE A 57 9.39 7.48 19.60
N ILE A 58 9.09 7.28 18.31
CA ILE A 58 10.12 6.96 17.30
C ILE A 58 10.85 8.20 16.80
N LEU A 59 10.12 9.27 16.51
CA LEU A 59 10.64 10.48 15.86
C LEU A 59 10.72 11.68 16.82
N GLY A 60 10.14 11.57 18.02
CA GLY A 60 10.00 12.68 18.93
C GLY A 60 8.85 13.64 18.58
N ASN A 61 8.56 14.56 19.49
CA ASN A 61 7.52 15.58 19.32
C ASN A 61 8.03 16.88 18.66
N ASN A 62 9.34 16.99 18.44
CA ASN A 62 9.97 18.21 17.93
C ASN A 62 9.93 18.30 16.39
N ILE A 63 9.66 17.21 15.70
CA ILE A 63 9.57 17.15 14.24
C ILE A 63 8.12 17.39 13.83
N ASP A 64 7.88 18.39 12.97
CA ASP A 64 6.55 18.59 12.38
C ASP A 64 6.35 17.63 11.20
N LEU A 65 5.39 16.72 11.33
CA LEU A 65 5.04 15.73 10.31
C LEU A 65 3.82 16.15 9.48
N THR A 66 3.29 17.36 9.68
CA THR A 66 2.15 17.87 8.92
C THR A 66 2.54 18.32 7.51
N MET A 67 1.82 17.82 6.52
CA MET A 67 2.10 17.98 5.11
C MET A 67 1.07 18.89 4.42
N SER A 68 1.56 19.76 3.54
CA SER A 68 0.78 20.49 2.52
C SER A 68 0.15 19.52 1.53
N SER A 69 -0.77 19.98 0.67
CA SER A 69 -1.41 19.11 -0.32
C SER A 69 -0.39 18.52 -1.30
N THR A 70 0.65 19.29 -1.65
CA THR A 70 1.73 18.85 -2.54
C THR A 70 2.60 17.78 -1.88
N GLU A 71 2.99 17.99 -0.61
CA GLU A 71 3.80 17.02 0.15
C GLU A 71 3.06 15.70 0.35
N ARG A 72 1.76 15.76 0.66
CA ARG A 72 0.89 14.58 0.77
C ARG A 72 0.88 13.74 -0.51
N TYR A 73 0.78 14.38 -1.66
CA TYR A 73 0.78 13.70 -2.96
C TYR A 73 2.11 12.95 -3.20
N TYR A 74 3.25 13.62 -3.00
CA TYR A 74 4.56 13.00 -3.20
C TYR A 74 4.83 11.89 -2.18
N PHE A 75 4.52 12.12 -0.90
CA PHE A 75 4.72 11.12 0.14
C PHE A 75 3.92 9.85 -0.13
N LYS A 76 2.65 9.99 -0.54
CA LYS A 76 1.81 8.87 -0.96
C LYS A 76 2.42 8.13 -2.16
N LYS A 77 2.87 8.86 -3.19
CA LYS A 77 3.52 8.25 -4.35
C LYS A 77 4.78 7.46 -3.95
N ASP A 78 5.58 7.99 -3.03
CA ASP A 78 6.79 7.35 -2.54
C ASP A 78 6.48 6.14 -1.64
N TYR A 79 5.41 6.19 -0.85
CA TYR A 79 4.90 5.04 -0.10
C TYR A 79 4.50 3.90 -1.03
N GLU A 80 3.71 4.18 -2.07
CA GLU A 80 3.29 3.18 -3.04
C GLU A 80 4.47 2.60 -3.85
N THR A 81 5.37 3.49 -4.28
CA THR A 81 6.59 3.10 -5.01
C THR A 81 7.50 2.25 -4.14
N PHE A 82 7.58 2.55 -2.84
CA PHE A 82 8.33 1.75 -1.87
C PHE A 82 7.80 0.31 -1.79
N LYS A 83 6.48 0.13 -1.61
CA LYS A 83 5.86 -1.21 -1.56
C LYS A 83 6.19 -2.02 -2.81
N LEU A 84 6.03 -1.42 -3.98
CA LEU A 84 6.30 -2.08 -5.25
C LEU A 84 7.76 -2.47 -5.44
N ARG A 85 8.67 -1.52 -5.21
CA ARG A 85 10.11 -1.76 -5.40
C ARG A 85 10.61 -2.83 -4.46
N PHE A 86 10.17 -2.78 -3.19
CA PHE A 86 10.57 -3.76 -2.21
C PHE A 86 10.07 -5.16 -2.56
N THR A 87 8.78 -5.31 -2.88
CA THR A 87 8.20 -6.64 -3.15
C THR A 87 8.76 -7.27 -4.43
N LEU A 88 9.11 -6.48 -5.44
CA LEU A 88 9.88 -6.98 -6.60
C LEU A 88 11.31 -7.38 -6.23
N PHE A 89 12.01 -6.55 -5.47
CA PHE A 89 13.37 -6.83 -5.03
C PHE A 89 13.43 -8.08 -4.16
N ASN A 90 12.47 -8.27 -3.26
CA ASN A 90 12.45 -9.36 -2.28
C ASN A 90 12.23 -10.76 -2.91
N LEU A 91 11.69 -10.83 -4.14
CA LEU A 91 11.59 -12.11 -4.85
C LEU A 91 12.96 -12.74 -5.15
N PHE A 92 14.01 -11.94 -5.31
CA PHE A 92 15.36 -12.43 -5.60
C PHE A 92 15.99 -13.21 -4.43
N PRO A 93 16.12 -12.65 -3.21
CA PRO A 93 16.63 -13.41 -2.07
C PRO A 93 15.74 -14.61 -1.72
N LEU A 94 14.41 -14.50 -1.88
CA LEU A 94 13.50 -15.65 -1.69
C LEU A 94 13.80 -16.79 -2.68
N ALA A 95 14.06 -16.48 -3.95
CA ALA A 95 14.42 -17.47 -4.95
C ALA A 95 15.76 -18.14 -4.63
N ILE A 96 16.76 -17.36 -4.17
CA ILE A 96 18.05 -17.92 -3.73
C ILE A 96 17.87 -18.81 -2.50
N ALA A 97 17.10 -18.38 -1.49
CA ALA A 97 16.81 -19.17 -0.30
C ALA A 97 16.12 -20.50 -0.63
N PHE A 98 15.29 -20.51 -1.67
CA PHE A 98 14.59 -21.71 -2.12
C PHE A 98 15.49 -22.68 -2.90
N ILE A 99 16.33 -22.16 -3.82
CA ILE A 99 17.20 -22.99 -4.67
C ILE A 99 18.45 -23.46 -3.92
N PHE A 100 19.00 -22.58 -3.06
CA PHE A 100 20.20 -22.82 -2.28
C PHE A 100 19.91 -22.56 -0.78
N PRO A 101 19.18 -23.49 -0.11
CA PRO A 101 18.82 -23.33 1.29
C PRO A 101 20.05 -23.12 2.16
N SER A 102 20.09 -21.98 2.86
CA SER A 102 21.17 -21.66 3.78
C SER A 102 20.69 -20.71 4.86
N ARG A 103 21.13 -20.95 6.09
CA ARG A 103 20.74 -20.15 7.26
C ARG A 103 21.03 -18.66 7.14
N PRO A 104 22.18 -18.22 6.57
CA PRO A 104 22.41 -16.81 6.33
C PRO A 104 21.40 -16.20 5.35
N MET A 105 21.04 -16.90 4.28
CA MET A 105 20.07 -16.41 3.30
C MET A 105 18.66 -16.31 3.90
N ASP A 106 18.25 -17.30 4.70
CA ASP A 106 16.98 -17.25 5.42
C ASP A 106 16.94 -16.06 6.39
N SER A 107 18.05 -15.80 7.09
CA SER A 107 18.18 -14.66 8.00
C SER A 107 18.05 -13.33 7.27
N ILE A 108 18.61 -13.23 6.05
CA ILE A 108 18.43 -12.06 5.18
C ILE A 108 16.94 -11.91 4.80
N CYS A 109 16.27 -12.98 4.39
CA CYS A 109 14.85 -12.94 4.02
C CYS A 109 13.97 -12.49 5.20
N HIS A 110 14.16 -13.06 6.38
CA HIS A 110 13.42 -12.66 7.58
C HIS A 110 13.74 -11.22 8.01
N PHE A 111 15.02 -10.83 7.98
CA PHE A 111 15.43 -9.46 8.27
C PHE A 111 14.77 -8.45 7.32
N LEU A 112 14.77 -8.73 6.02
CA LEU A 112 14.11 -7.89 5.02
C LEU A 112 12.61 -7.78 5.28
N MET A 113 11.96 -8.87 5.71
CA MET A 113 10.54 -8.86 6.09
C MET A 113 10.27 -7.96 7.30
N VAL A 114 11.07 -8.10 8.37
CA VAL A 114 10.99 -7.23 9.57
C VAL A 114 11.20 -5.78 9.17
N TRP A 115 12.27 -5.50 8.43
CA TRP A 115 12.61 -4.16 7.98
C TRP A 115 11.50 -3.52 7.13
N TYR A 116 10.91 -4.30 6.20
CA TYR A 116 9.82 -3.84 5.35
C TYR A 116 8.60 -3.43 6.17
N TYR A 117 8.07 -4.33 7.00
CA TYR A 117 6.84 -4.06 7.73
C TYR A 117 7.03 -2.97 8.79
N CYS A 118 8.16 -2.95 9.48
CA CYS A 118 8.43 -1.88 10.43
C CYS A 118 8.65 -0.51 9.73
N THR A 119 9.19 -0.47 8.51
CA THR A 119 9.20 0.76 7.68
C THR A 119 7.80 1.15 7.24
N LEU A 120 6.98 0.17 6.88
CA LEU A 120 5.61 0.36 6.41
C LEU A 120 4.74 0.97 7.51
N THR A 121 4.79 0.46 8.74
CA THR A 121 4.00 0.98 9.87
C THR A 121 4.35 2.43 10.21
N ILE A 122 5.62 2.83 10.08
CA ILE A 122 6.04 4.24 10.23
C ILE A 122 5.42 5.11 9.15
N ARG A 123 5.54 4.70 7.88
CA ARG A 123 4.98 5.46 6.75
C ARG A 123 3.46 5.57 6.84
N GLU A 124 2.78 4.50 7.24
CA GLU A 124 1.33 4.48 7.41
C GLU A 124 0.85 5.36 8.57
N SER A 125 1.60 5.38 9.68
CA SER A 125 1.31 6.30 10.78
C SER A 125 1.41 7.77 10.33
N ILE A 126 2.39 8.11 9.48
CA ILE A 126 2.52 9.45 8.89
C ILE A 126 1.37 9.75 7.92
N LEU A 127 0.94 8.77 7.11
CA LEU A 127 -0.23 8.90 6.24
C LEU A 127 -1.51 9.17 7.05
N ILE A 128 -1.72 8.43 8.13
CA ILE A 128 -2.89 8.56 9.01
C ILE A 128 -2.89 9.94 9.68
N LEU A 129 -1.75 10.40 10.18
CA LEU A 129 -1.60 11.75 10.74
C LEU A 129 -1.99 12.85 9.75
N ASN A 130 -1.75 12.62 8.45
CA ASN A 130 -2.07 13.54 7.37
C ASN A 130 -3.43 13.30 6.70
N GLY A 131 -4.30 12.50 7.32
CA GLY A 131 -5.71 12.34 6.92
C GLY A 131 -6.02 11.10 6.08
N SER A 132 -5.06 10.16 5.93
CA SER A 132 -5.35 8.88 5.29
C SER A 132 -6.21 7.99 6.18
N LYS A 133 -7.25 7.37 5.60
CA LYS A 133 -8.22 6.52 6.30
C LYS A 133 -7.90 5.04 6.10
N LEU A 134 -6.72 4.61 6.53
CA LEU A 134 -6.40 3.19 6.54
C LEU A 134 -7.27 2.48 7.58
N GLY A 135 -7.86 1.35 7.19
CA GLY A 135 -8.65 0.54 8.12
C GLY A 135 -7.77 0.02 9.26
N SER A 136 -8.28 0.08 10.50
CA SER A 136 -7.49 -0.25 11.70
C SER A 136 -6.94 -1.68 11.69
N TRP A 137 -7.70 -2.64 11.15
CA TRP A 137 -7.21 -4.01 10.96
C TRP A 137 -5.98 -4.05 10.04
N TRP A 138 -6.03 -3.32 8.91
CA TRP A 138 -4.95 -3.34 7.93
C TRP A 138 -3.64 -2.79 8.50
N VAL A 139 -3.74 -1.82 9.40
CA VAL A 139 -2.58 -1.30 10.14
C VAL A 139 -2.12 -2.34 11.17
N ALA A 140 -3.05 -2.94 11.93
CA ALA A 140 -2.74 -3.94 12.95
C ALA A 140 -2.05 -5.19 12.38
N HIS A 141 -2.47 -5.69 11.21
CA HIS A 141 -1.84 -6.86 10.60
C HIS A 141 -0.40 -6.58 10.17
N HIS A 142 -0.04 -5.35 9.77
CA HIS A 142 1.37 -5.01 9.45
C HIS A 142 2.25 -5.08 10.69
N TYR A 143 1.75 -4.66 11.86
CA TYR A 143 2.46 -4.85 13.13
C TYR A 143 2.64 -6.34 13.44
N LEU A 144 1.58 -7.15 13.28
CA LEU A 144 1.67 -8.61 13.45
C LEU A 144 2.66 -9.24 12.47
N ALA A 145 2.72 -8.77 11.23
CA ALA A 145 3.69 -9.24 10.24
C ALA A 145 5.14 -8.89 10.62
N CYS A 146 5.41 -7.71 11.21
CA CYS A 146 6.74 -7.39 11.74
C CYS A 146 7.09 -8.35 12.91
N VAL A 147 6.13 -8.69 13.79
CA VAL A 147 6.34 -9.67 14.88
C VAL A 147 6.59 -11.07 14.34
N ILE A 148 5.82 -11.54 13.36
CA ILE A 148 6.04 -12.83 12.67
C ILE A 148 7.46 -12.91 12.13
N GLY A 149 7.94 -11.83 11.48
CA GLY A 149 9.31 -11.77 11.00
C GLY A 149 10.36 -11.81 12.09
N GLY A 150 10.12 -11.14 13.21
CA GLY A 150 11.03 -11.17 14.36
C GLY A 150 11.12 -12.55 15.00
N VAL A 151 9.99 -13.23 15.17
CA VAL A 151 9.94 -14.60 15.71
C VAL A 151 10.63 -15.57 14.73
N ALA A 152 10.33 -15.48 13.43
CA ALA A 152 10.97 -16.33 12.42
C ALA A 152 12.49 -16.10 12.31
N LEU A 153 12.95 -14.84 12.43
CA LEU A 153 14.37 -14.49 12.42
C LEU A 153 15.14 -15.11 13.60
N THR A 154 14.48 -15.24 14.75
CA THR A 154 15.09 -15.81 15.97
C THR A 154 14.89 -17.31 16.11
N TRP A 155 14.23 -17.97 15.14
CA TRP A 155 14.03 -19.42 15.16
C TRP A 155 15.35 -20.13 14.84
N PRO A 156 15.90 -20.95 15.77
CA PRO A 156 17.10 -21.74 15.52
C PRO A 156 16.94 -22.75 14.37
N ASP A 157 18.07 -23.21 13.84
CA ASP A 157 18.09 -24.25 12.82
C ASP A 157 17.82 -25.62 13.45
N ASP A 158 16.55 -26.00 13.54
CA ASP A 158 16.10 -27.28 14.08
C ASP A 158 15.22 -28.06 13.08
N ALA A 159 14.86 -29.30 13.43
CA ALA A 159 14.04 -30.14 12.57
C ALA A 159 12.66 -29.53 12.27
N SER A 160 12.10 -28.76 13.21
CA SER A 160 10.81 -28.08 13.05
C SER A 160 10.92 -26.93 12.04
N TYR A 161 12.03 -26.18 12.08
CA TYR A 161 12.35 -25.14 11.13
C TYR A 161 12.47 -25.71 9.73
N GLN A 162 13.27 -26.77 9.56
CA GLN A 162 13.48 -27.41 8.26
C GLN A 162 12.19 -28.00 7.68
N ALA A 163 11.31 -28.54 8.53
CA ALA A 163 10.00 -29.05 8.10
C ALA A 163 9.06 -27.95 7.56
N PHE A 164 9.17 -26.71 8.06
CA PHE A 164 8.32 -25.59 7.66
C PHE A 164 8.96 -24.68 6.59
N HIS A 165 10.28 -24.75 6.42
CA HIS A 165 11.09 -23.83 5.62
C HIS A 165 10.54 -23.56 4.21
N SER A 166 10.39 -24.60 3.39
CA SER A 166 9.95 -24.43 2.00
C SER A 166 8.52 -23.91 1.90
N GLN A 167 7.64 -24.32 2.83
CA GLN A 167 6.27 -23.81 2.88
C GLN A 167 6.24 -22.30 3.18
N PHE A 168 7.07 -21.84 4.13
CA PHE A 168 7.19 -20.43 4.44
C PHE A 168 7.74 -19.61 3.26
N LEU A 169 8.80 -20.08 2.59
CA LEU A 169 9.37 -19.38 1.44
C LEU A 169 8.39 -19.25 0.27
N LEU A 170 7.64 -20.31 -0.03
CA LEU A 170 6.61 -20.29 -1.06
C LEU A 170 5.47 -19.34 -0.69
N PHE A 171 5.06 -19.33 0.57
CA PHE A 171 4.08 -18.38 1.08
C PHE A 171 4.57 -16.93 0.93
N ALA A 172 5.80 -16.62 1.35
CA ALA A 172 6.38 -15.29 1.23
C ALA A 172 6.49 -14.83 -0.23
N ALA A 173 6.90 -15.72 -1.14
CA ALA A 173 6.93 -15.42 -2.57
C ALA A 173 5.53 -15.14 -3.12
N TYR A 174 4.54 -15.93 -2.71
CA TYR A 174 3.14 -15.71 -3.09
C TYR A 174 2.60 -14.36 -2.60
N ILE A 175 2.91 -13.96 -1.36
CA ILE A 175 2.58 -12.63 -0.83
C ILE A 175 3.15 -11.52 -1.72
N CYS A 176 4.43 -11.60 -2.10
CA CYS A 176 5.04 -10.61 -2.98
C CYS A 176 4.32 -10.50 -4.34
N LEU A 177 3.90 -11.64 -4.93
CA LEU A 177 3.11 -11.64 -6.17
C LEU A 177 1.73 -11.00 -5.97
N VAL A 178 1.04 -11.34 -4.89
CA VAL A 178 -0.28 -10.78 -4.60
C VAL A 178 -0.21 -9.28 -4.33
N GLN A 179 0.83 -8.79 -3.64
CA GLN A 179 1.06 -7.36 -3.43
C GLN A 179 1.24 -6.58 -4.75
N GLN A 180 1.89 -7.18 -5.76
CA GLN A 180 1.96 -6.59 -7.10
C GLN A 180 0.58 -6.48 -7.75
N LEU A 181 -0.22 -7.56 -7.70
CA LEU A 181 -1.58 -7.58 -8.24
C LEU A 181 -2.49 -6.58 -7.53
N GLN A 182 -2.39 -6.51 -6.19
CA GLN A 182 -3.10 -5.55 -5.36
C GLN A 182 -2.80 -4.13 -5.82
N TYR A 183 -1.52 -3.76 -5.93
CA TYR A 183 -1.14 -2.42 -6.37
C TYR A 183 -1.70 -2.07 -7.76
N GLN A 184 -1.50 -2.94 -8.75
CA GLN A 184 -1.93 -2.66 -10.12
C GLN A 184 -3.44 -2.45 -10.21
N TYR A 185 -4.19 -3.37 -9.59
CA TYR A 185 -5.64 -3.32 -9.57
C TYR A 185 -6.18 -2.12 -8.78
N GLN A 186 -5.70 -1.93 -7.56
CA GLN A 186 -6.21 -0.91 -6.64
C GLN A 186 -5.84 0.50 -7.09
N SER A 187 -4.61 0.71 -7.59
CA SER A 187 -4.20 2.02 -8.10
C SER A 187 -5.07 2.45 -9.29
N GLY A 188 -5.47 1.51 -10.16
CA GLY A 188 -6.41 1.77 -11.26
C GLY A 188 -7.81 2.15 -10.76
N CYS A 189 -8.32 1.46 -9.74
CA CYS A 189 -9.60 1.79 -9.12
C CYS A 189 -9.59 3.15 -8.43
N LEU A 190 -8.54 3.47 -7.67
CA LEU A 190 -8.38 4.77 -7.01
C LEU A 190 -8.27 5.91 -8.03
N ARG A 191 -7.50 5.75 -9.11
CA ARG A 191 -7.44 6.74 -10.20
C ARG A 191 -8.81 7.02 -10.80
N ARG A 192 -9.60 5.97 -11.04
CA ARG A 192 -10.98 6.09 -11.56
C ARG A 192 -11.87 6.85 -10.57
N LEU A 193 -11.83 6.52 -9.28
CA LEU A 193 -12.60 7.21 -8.24
C LEU A 193 -12.21 8.69 -8.12
N HIS A 194 -10.92 9.01 -8.22
CA HIS A 194 -10.44 10.39 -8.24
C HIS A 194 -10.93 11.16 -9.46
N SER A 195 -10.89 10.57 -10.66
CA SER A 195 -11.43 11.23 -11.87
C SER A 195 -12.94 11.47 -11.81
N LEU A 196 -13.66 10.66 -11.03
CA LEU A 196 -15.10 10.79 -10.82
C LEU A 196 -15.46 11.72 -9.64
N GLY A 197 -14.46 12.29 -8.94
CA GLY A 197 -14.67 13.14 -7.77
C GLY A 197 -15.14 12.40 -6.50
N HIS A 198 -15.07 11.06 -6.47
CA HIS A 198 -15.55 10.24 -5.35
C HIS A 198 -14.44 9.74 -4.43
N GLY A 199 -13.16 9.81 -4.83
CA GLY A 199 -12.05 9.31 -4.01
C GLY A 199 -11.42 10.39 -3.13
N ASP A 200 -10.98 10.00 -1.93
CA ASP A 200 -10.26 10.89 -1.03
C ASP A 200 -8.81 11.05 -1.51
N SER A 201 -8.29 12.28 -1.48
CA SER A 201 -6.92 12.57 -1.93
C SER A 201 -5.85 11.72 -1.24
N MET A 202 -6.12 11.33 0.01
CA MET A 202 -5.23 10.53 0.86
C MET A 202 -5.47 9.01 0.80
N ASP A 203 -6.38 8.51 -0.05
CA ASP A 203 -6.62 7.07 -0.18
C ASP A 203 -5.41 6.37 -0.82
N VAL A 204 -4.93 5.28 -0.21
CA VAL A 204 -3.81 4.46 -0.70
C VAL A 204 -4.25 3.03 -0.97
N THR A 205 -3.44 2.27 -1.70
CA THR A 205 -3.66 0.83 -1.86
C THR A 205 -3.50 0.13 -0.52
N LEU A 206 -4.38 -0.84 -0.26
CA LEU A 206 -4.43 -1.66 0.93
C LEU A 206 -3.88 -3.05 0.61
N GLU A 207 -3.21 -3.69 1.57
CA GLU A 207 -2.82 -5.11 1.45
C GLU A 207 -4.01 -6.07 1.67
N GLY A 208 -5.23 -5.61 1.35
CA GLY A 208 -6.49 -6.28 1.60
C GLY A 208 -7.57 -5.97 0.57
N PHE A 209 -8.82 -6.02 1.01
CA PHE A 209 -9.99 -5.66 0.20
C PHE A 209 -10.78 -4.52 0.87
N ALA A 210 -11.39 -3.65 0.06
CA ALA A 210 -12.19 -2.52 0.51
C ALA A 210 -13.48 -2.38 -0.29
N THR A 211 -14.49 -1.73 0.30
CA THR A 211 -15.84 -1.61 -0.29
C THR A 211 -15.85 -0.90 -1.65
N TRP A 212 -14.97 0.07 -1.86
CA TRP A 212 -14.85 0.80 -3.12
C TRP A 212 -14.34 -0.05 -4.29
N MET A 213 -13.73 -1.20 -4.00
CA MET A 213 -13.23 -2.13 -5.02
C MET A 213 -14.37 -2.88 -5.73
N PHE A 214 -15.57 -2.93 -5.14
CA PHE A 214 -16.76 -3.47 -5.81
C PHE A 214 -17.26 -2.62 -6.98
N GLN A 215 -16.80 -1.37 -7.11
CA GLN A 215 -17.10 -0.53 -8.27
C GLN A 215 -16.18 -0.85 -9.48
N GLY A 216 -15.40 -1.93 -9.39
CA GLY A 216 -14.60 -2.51 -10.48
C GLY A 216 -14.81 -4.02 -10.59
N LEU A 217 -14.05 -4.67 -11.47
CA LEU A 217 -14.02 -6.13 -11.61
C LEU A 217 -13.47 -6.73 -10.31
N THR A 218 -14.18 -7.58 -9.57
CA THR A 218 -13.75 -8.20 -8.29
C THR A 218 -12.58 -9.21 -8.45
N PHE A 219 -11.74 -9.02 -9.45
CA PHE A 219 -10.63 -9.86 -9.87
C PHE A 219 -9.65 -10.19 -8.73
N LEU A 220 -9.42 -9.28 -7.81
CA LEU A 220 -8.44 -9.46 -6.75
C LEU A 220 -8.87 -10.45 -5.65
N LEU A 221 -10.19 -10.61 -5.46
CA LEU A 221 -10.76 -11.41 -4.39
C LEU A 221 -10.26 -12.87 -4.36
N PRO A 222 -10.24 -13.64 -5.46
CA PRO A 222 -9.73 -15.02 -5.44
C PRO A 222 -8.26 -15.12 -4.97
N PHE A 223 -7.39 -14.20 -5.38
CA PHE A 223 -5.99 -14.20 -4.95
C PHE A 223 -5.85 -13.92 -3.44
N LEU A 224 -6.65 -12.99 -2.92
CA LEU A 224 -6.69 -12.71 -1.49
C LEU A 224 -7.19 -13.90 -0.67
N VAL A 225 -8.24 -14.57 -1.13
CA VAL A 225 -8.76 -15.78 -0.47
C VAL A 225 -7.68 -16.86 -0.38
N VAL A 226 -6.90 -17.06 -1.45
CA VAL A 226 -5.78 -18.03 -1.42
C VAL A 226 -4.74 -17.63 -0.38
N VAL A 227 -4.36 -16.35 -0.29
CA VAL A 227 -3.43 -15.88 0.76
C VAL A 227 -3.95 -16.25 2.15
N TYR A 228 -5.21 -15.94 2.43
CA TYR A 228 -5.77 -16.15 3.77
C TYR A 228 -5.90 -17.64 4.12
N MET A 229 -6.21 -18.48 3.13
CA MET A 229 -6.18 -19.93 3.32
C MET A 229 -4.76 -20.45 3.57
N LEU A 230 -3.75 -19.88 2.90
CA LEU A 230 -2.34 -20.23 3.16
C LEU A 230 -1.89 -19.76 4.56
N GLU A 231 -2.39 -18.63 5.06
CA GLU A 231 -2.14 -18.19 6.45
C GLU A 231 -2.68 -19.22 7.46
N LEU A 232 -3.93 -19.69 7.27
CA LEU A 232 -4.49 -20.76 8.10
C LEU A 232 -3.76 -22.10 7.93
N TYR A 233 -3.31 -22.41 6.72
CA TYR A 233 -2.53 -23.62 6.46
C TYR A 233 -1.16 -23.57 7.17
N ASN A 234 -0.49 -22.41 7.18
CA ASN A 234 0.73 -22.21 7.96
C ASN A 234 0.47 -22.40 9.45
N ALA A 235 -0.61 -21.81 9.97
CA ALA A 235 -0.99 -21.98 11.37
C ALA A 235 -1.20 -23.46 11.73
N TYR A 236 -1.90 -24.20 10.87
CA TYR A 236 -2.17 -25.63 11.04
C TYR A 236 -0.89 -26.48 10.96
N THR A 237 -0.03 -26.26 9.96
CA THR A 237 1.25 -26.98 9.83
C THR A 237 2.10 -26.80 11.08
N LEU A 238 2.25 -25.56 11.55
CA LEU A 238 3.02 -25.26 12.76
C LEU A 238 2.40 -25.87 14.02
N PHE A 239 1.07 -25.88 14.13
CA PHE A 239 0.37 -26.54 15.22
C PHE A 239 0.62 -28.06 15.22
N SER A 240 0.58 -28.68 14.04
CA SER A 240 0.87 -30.12 13.88
C SER A 240 2.31 -30.46 14.26
N ILE A 241 3.27 -29.62 13.85
CA ILE A 241 4.69 -29.76 14.23
C ILE A 241 4.83 -29.65 15.76
N TRP A 242 4.23 -28.62 16.37
CA TRP A 242 4.24 -28.44 17.83
C TRP A 242 3.64 -29.63 18.60
N LYS A 243 2.60 -30.28 18.05
CA LYS A 243 1.97 -31.44 18.68
C LYS A 243 2.76 -32.74 18.55
N SER A 244 3.63 -32.85 17.55
CA SER A 244 4.34 -34.07 17.21
C SER A 244 5.76 -34.14 17.75
N HIS A 245 6.38 -33.00 18.06
CA HIS A 245 7.76 -32.90 18.50
C HIS A 245 7.89 -32.00 19.73
N ASP A 246 8.97 -32.18 20.49
CA ASP A 246 9.39 -31.14 21.45
C ASP A 246 10.00 -29.98 20.66
N CYS A 247 9.31 -28.84 20.68
CA CYS A 247 9.60 -27.71 19.81
C CYS A 247 10.00 -26.49 20.63
N VAL A 248 10.86 -25.66 20.04
CA VAL A 248 11.15 -24.33 20.57
C VAL A 248 9.91 -23.43 20.54
N TRP A 249 9.87 -22.41 21.40
CA TRP A 249 8.70 -21.55 21.60
C TRP A 249 8.26 -20.78 20.35
N GLN A 250 9.15 -20.59 19.37
CA GLN A 250 8.86 -19.93 18.10
C GLN A 250 7.76 -20.67 17.32
N VAL A 251 7.70 -22.01 17.41
CA VAL A 251 6.72 -22.83 16.69
C VAL A 251 5.28 -22.54 17.14
N PRO A 252 4.91 -22.69 18.44
CA PRO A 252 3.58 -22.33 18.90
C PRO A 252 3.28 -20.84 18.77
N ALA A 253 4.28 -19.96 18.93
CA ALA A 253 4.09 -18.52 18.74
C ALA A 253 3.71 -18.17 17.29
N LEU A 254 4.44 -18.69 16.31
CA LEU A 254 4.13 -18.48 14.88
C LEU A 254 2.80 -19.13 14.49
N SER A 255 2.48 -20.31 15.03
CA SER A 255 1.18 -20.96 14.80
C SER A 255 0.03 -20.04 15.22
N LEU A 256 0.10 -19.46 16.42
CA LEU A 256 -0.91 -18.52 16.92
C LEU A 256 -0.95 -17.23 16.08
N LEU A 257 0.20 -16.64 15.76
CA LEU A 257 0.27 -15.41 14.98
C LEU A 257 -0.35 -15.57 13.59
N PHE A 258 -0.02 -16.65 12.87
CA PHE A 258 -0.61 -16.97 11.57
C PHE A 258 -2.12 -17.23 11.68
N LEU A 259 -2.58 -17.89 12.76
CA LEU A 259 -4.01 -18.11 13.00
C LEU A 259 -4.75 -16.79 13.18
N VAL A 260 -4.22 -15.88 14.01
CA VAL A 260 -4.82 -14.57 14.27
C VAL A 260 -4.91 -13.75 12.99
N VAL A 261 -3.84 -13.69 12.20
CA VAL A 261 -3.81 -12.96 10.92
C VAL A 261 -4.79 -13.58 9.92
N GLY A 262 -4.75 -14.91 9.72
CA GLY A 262 -5.64 -15.61 8.79
C GLY A 262 -7.12 -15.44 9.12
N VAL A 263 -7.50 -15.65 10.38
CA VAL A 263 -8.88 -15.47 10.84
C VAL A 263 -9.32 -14.02 10.70
N GLY A 264 -8.49 -13.06 11.10
CA GLY A 264 -8.85 -11.64 11.03
C GLY A 264 -8.97 -11.14 9.60
N ASN A 265 -8.11 -11.58 8.68
CA ASN A 265 -8.20 -11.27 7.26
C ASN A 265 -9.50 -11.80 6.64
N ILE A 266 -9.85 -13.06 6.93
CA ILE A 266 -11.11 -13.67 6.46
C ILE A 266 -12.31 -12.95 7.04
N ALA A 267 -12.29 -12.64 8.34
CA ALA A 267 -13.38 -11.93 9.00
C ALA A 267 -13.61 -10.54 8.38
N MET A 268 -12.54 -9.76 8.14
CA MET A 268 -12.63 -8.44 7.54
C MET A 268 -13.20 -8.48 6.12
N VAL A 269 -12.69 -9.36 5.26
CA VAL A 269 -13.21 -9.48 3.90
C VAL A 269 -14.65 -9.99 3.90
N SER A 270 -14.99 -10.94 4.76
CA SER A 270 -16.36 -11.43 4.92
C SER A 270 -17.31 -10.32 5.34
N GLN A 271 -16.94 -9.50 6.32
CA GLN A 271 -17.73 -8.34 6.75
C GLN A 271 -17.95 -7.34 5.60
N ILE A 272 -16.90 -7.05 4.83
CA ILE A 272 -16.97 -6.14 3.68
C ILE A 272 -17.90 -6.69 2.59
N VAL A 273 -17.82 -7.98 2.30
CA VAL A 273 -18.68 -8.67 1.32
C VAL A 273 -20.14 -8.67 1.80
N LEU A 274 -20.40 -9.04 3.06
CA LEU A 274 -21.74 -9.08 3.64
C LEU A 274 -22.38 -7.69 3.69
N HIS A 275 -21.62 -6.67 4.06
CA HIS A 275 -22.07 -5.28 4.01
C HIS A 275 -22.49 -4.90 2.59
N LYS A 276 -21.68 -5.24 1.58
CA LYS A 276 -22.00 -4.94 0.18
C LYS A 276 -23.24 -5.68 -0.33
N MET A 277 -23.38 -6.96 0.02
CA MET A 277 -24.56 -7.75 -0.35
C MET A 277 -25.85 -7.14 0.25
N THR A 278 -25.78 -6.69 1.50
CA THR A 278 -26.89 -6.04 2.20
C THR A 278 -27.26 -4.71 1.55
N GLU A 279 -26.27 -3.86 1.26
CA GLU A 279 -26.46 -2.57 0.55
C GLU A 279 -27.12 -2.77 -0.84
N ASN A 280 -26.66 -3.76 -1.59
CA ASN A 280 -27.24 -4.11 -2.90
C ASN A 280 -28.69 -4.59 -2.79
N ASN A 281 -29.03 -5.38 -1.77
CA ASN A 281 -30.40 -5.82 -1.54
C ASN A 281 -31.31 -4.66 -1.15
N THR A 282 -30.90 -3.82 -0.19
CA THR A 282 -31.66 -2.65 0.25
C THR A 282 -31.90 -1.67 -0.90
N SER A 283 -30.87 -1.39 -1.72
CA SER A 283 -31.00 -0.49 -2.87
C SER A 283 -31.91 -1.07 -3.97
N ARG A 284 -31.90 -2.39 -4.18
CA ARG A 284 -32.86 -3.07 -5.07
C ARG A 284 -34.29 -2.95 -4.55
N VAL A 285 -34.53 -3.22 -3.27
CA VAL A 285 -35.85 -3.08 -2.65
C VAL A 285 -36.35 -1.63 -2.74
N ALA A 286 -35.51 -0.64 -2.42
CA ALA A 286 -35.86 0.77 -2.52
C ALA A 286 -36.21 1.19 -3.97
N LYS A 287 -35.49 0.67 -4.97
CA LYS A 287 -35.83 0.90 -6.39
C LYS A 287 -37.17 0.27 -6.76
N ILE A 288 -37.47 -0.94 -6.28
CA ILE A 288 -38.75 -1.62 -6.53
C ILE A 288 -39.90 -0.82 -5.89
N LEU A 289 -39.75 -0.39 -4.64
CA LEU A 289 -40.75 0.41 -3.94
C LEU A 289 -40.99 1.77 -4.59
N ARG A 290 -39.94 2.42 -5.11
CA ARG A 290 -40.09 3.66 -5.92
C ARG A 290 -40.81 3.41 -7.24
N LYS A 291 -40.59 2.26 -7.89
CA LYS A 291 -41.23 1.91 -9.16
C LYS A 291 -42.69 1.48 -8.98
N TYR A 292 -43.02 0.86 -7.85
CA TYR A 292 -44.37 0.38 -7.51
C TYR A 292 -44.83 0.90 -6.15
N PRO A 293 -45.17 2.20 -6.04
CA PRO A 293 -45.56 2.83 -4.78
C PRO A 293 -46.86 2.24 -4.18
N SER A 294 -47.67 1.51 -4.95
CA SER A 294 -48.82 0.77 -4.45
C SER A 294 -48.44 -0.37 -3.49
N MET A 295 -47.27 -0.99 -3.66
CA MET A 295 -46.80 -2.06 -2.76
C MET A 295 -46.33 -1.52 -1.40
N ALA A 296 -45.92 -0.26 -1.32
CA ALA A 296 -45.51 0.38 -0.07
C ALA A 296 -46.69 0.69 0.87
N LYS A 297 -47.94 0.67 0.36
CA LYS A 297 -49.16 0.95 1.14
C LYS A 297 -49.82 -0.29 1.75
N ILE A 298 -49.24 -1.48 1.55
CA ILE A 298 -49.82 -2.77 1.98
C ILE A 298 -49.12 -3.32 3.24
N GLN A 299 -48.07 -2.65 3.72
CA GLN A 299 -47.48 -2.86 5.05
C GLN A 299 -47.99 -1.81 6.03
#